data_AF-A0A8T4I0E1-F1
#
_entry.id   AF-A0A8T4I0E1-F1
#
_cell.length_a   1.000
_cell.length_b   1.000
_cell.length_c   1.000
_cell.angle_alpha   90.00
_cell.angle_beta   90.00
_cell.angle_gamma   90.00
#
_symmetry.space_group_name_H-M   'P 1'
#
loop_
_entity.id
_entity.type
_entity.pdbx_description
1 polymer ?
#
loop_
_entity_poly.entity_id
_entity_poly.type
_entity_poly.pdbx_seq_one_letter_code
_entity_poly.pdbx_strand_id
1 'polypeptide(L)'
;RRALVTWARPRADVRVSAAPGTPEGPPPGPPQLLYAGRLEGAAVVLLYDGLRVARYAEPLDPDDGSAAAKDGVSLELSRTAGAETAASGALTVSRKEGEVRYLTAPWIRRAAEVDLLDPADVAGRELSRGEDGVTGPVPLPVTQPHHCESWPGLALTGSPGAAPAAQLYTDLGELTPAPLTDGTVREPPTGAAARERLARTACHLPAVLDQGVKTVNSWQFARQRLPDGDGEAAWVCTRAGTWRGTGARVMTQFQPPAPPGRPGAVTSRAEDSRACGPRERDVLTGLLWKSTRGHWYVLAAADESVTRLRARGKGLADGPAEVAGNTLAVRAERGASARLSATR
;
A
#
# COMPACT_ATOMS: atom_id res chain seq x y z
N ARG A 1 2.14 12.46 -31.35
CA ARG A 1 1.82 11.51 -32.45
C ARG A 1 2.43 10.12 -32.23
N ARG A 2 3.75 9.98 -32.01
CA ARG A 2 4.40 8.67 -31.77
C ARG A 2 3.73 7.86 -30.66
N ALA A 3 3.57 8.45 -29.48
CA ALA A 3 2.86 7.82 -28.35
C ALA A 3 1.47 7.25 -28.71
N LEU A 4 0.65 8.00 -29.47
CA LEU A 4 -0.68 7.56 -29.90
C LEU A 4 -0.61 6.37 -30.87
N VAL A 5 0.33 6.41 -31.81
CA VAL A 5 0.54 5.31 -32.77
C VAL A 5 1.03 4.06 -32.04
N THR A 6 1.98 4.22 -31.12
CA THR A 6 2.52 3.13 -30.31
C THR A 6 1.45 2.50 -29.44
N TRP A 7 0.59 3.29 -28.78
CA TRP A 7 -0.51 2.71 -27.99
C TRP A 7 -1.53 1.99 -28.87
N ALA A 8 -1.87 2.54 -30.05
CA ALA A 8 -2.82 1.89 -30.93
C ALA A 8 -2.27 0.58 -31.53
N ARG A 9 -0.98 0.56 -31.88
CA ARG A 9 -0.28 -0.55 -32.54
C ARG A 9 1.20 -0.55 -32.15
N PRO A 10 1.57 -1.18 -31.02
CA PRO A 10 2.97 -1.29 -30.62
C PRO A 10 3.77 -2.04 -31.68
N ARG A 11 4.99 -1.57 -31.97
CA ARG A 11 5.94 -2.30 -32.80
C ARG A 11 6.70 -3.32 -31.96
N ALA A 12 7.36 -4.29 -32.62
CA ALA A 12 8.09 -5.35 -31.93
C ALA A 12 9.27 -4.85 -31.07
N ASP A 13 9.82 -3.68 -31.39
CA ASP A 13 10.91 -3.03 -30.64
C ASP A 13 10.43 -2.24 -29.40
N VAL A 14 9.11 -2.15 -29.18
CA VAL A 14 8.52 -1.46 -28.03
C VAL A 14 8.32 -2.44 -26.88
N ARG A 15 8.88 -2.12 -25.71
CA ARG A 15 8.60 -2.86 -24.47
C ARG A 15 7.23 -2.46 -23.94
N VAL A 16 6.24 -3.34 -24.05
CA VAL A 16 4.89 -3.13 -23.52
C VAL A 16 4.76 -3.81 -22.16
N SER A 17 4.25 -3.10 -21.18
CA SER A 17 3.91 -3.64 -19.86
C SER A 17 2.55 -3.13 -19.40
N ALA A 18 1.86 -3.93 -18.59
CA ALA A 18 0.55 -3.58 -18.07
C ALA A 18 0.38 -4.09 -16.63
N ALA A 19 -0.11 -3.21 -15.76
CA ALA A 19 -0.47 -3.59 -14.39
C ALA A 19 -1.56 -4.70 -14.42
N PRO A 20 -1.57 -5.64 -13.45
CA PRO A 20 -2.46 -6.80 -13.48
C PRO A 20 -3.94 -6.49 -13.80
N GLY A 21 -4.45 -7.16 -14.82
CA GLY A 21 -5.83 -7.01 -15.27
C GLY A 21 -6.10 -5.77 -16.12
N THR A 22 -5.08 -4.99 -16.50
CA THR A 22 -5.20 -3.86 -17.42
C THR A 22 -5.20 -4.37 -18.87
N PRO A 23 -6.23 -4.05 -19.68
CA PRO A 23 -6.21 -4.38 -21.11
C PRO A 23 -5.09 -3.65 -21.83
N GLU A 24 -4.39 -4.33 -22.75
CA GLU A 24 -3.27 -3.76 -23.53
C GLU A 24 -3.69 -3.21 -24.90
N GLY A 25 -4.92 -3.47 -25.33
CA GLY A 25 -5.43 -3.06 -26.63
C GLY A 25 -5.47 -1.54 -26.84
N PRO A 26 -5.80 -1.09 -28.07
CA PRO A 26 -5.86 0.34 -28.40
C PRO A 26 -6.84 1.11 -27.49
N PRO A 27 -6.69 2.43 -27.35
CA PRO A 27 -7.67 3.25 -26.64
C PRO A 27 -9.04 3.16 -27.34
N PRO A 28 -10.16 3.02 -26.58
CA PRO A 28 -11.50 2.89 -27.16
C PRO A 28 -12.01 4.18 -27.82
N GLY A 29 -11.37 5.32 -27.52
CA GLY A 29 -11.66 6.62 -28.11
C GLY A 29 -10.42 7.52 -28.07
N PRO A 30 -10.53 8.79 -28.50
CA PRO A 30 -9.42 9.74 -28.47
C PRO A 30 -8.92 9.96 -27.03
N PRO A 31 -7.68 9.60 -26.70
CA PRO A 31 -7.17 9.80 -25.35
C PRO A 31 -6.83 11.27 -25.10
N GLN A 32 -6.97 11.69 -23.86
CA GLN A 32 -6.58 13.00 -23.35
C GLN A 32 -5.07 13.02 -23.09
N LEU A 33 -4.41 14.11 -23.48
CA LEU A 33 -3.02 14.36 -23.12
C LEU A 33 -2.95 14.90 -21.70
N LEU A 34 -2.27 14.17 -20.81
CA LEU A 34 -2.02 14.63 -19.44
C LEU A 34 -0.67 15.32 -19.31
N TYR A 35 0.35 14.80 -20.00
CA TYR A 35 1.70 15.35 -19.97
C TYR A 35 2.49 14.95 -21.21
N ALA A 36 3.35 15.85 -21.69
CA ALA A 36 4.38 15.56 -22.68
C ALA A 36 5.60 16.44 -22.41
N GLY A 37 6.75 15.81 -22.13
CA GLY A 37 7.96 16.54 -21.79
C GLY A 37 9.22 15.71 -21.97
N ARG A 38 10.38 16.32 -21.69
CA ARG A 38 11.69 15.67 -21.73
C ARG A 38 12.20 15.53 -20.30
N LEU A 39 12.52 14.31 -19.90
CA LEU A 39 12.94 14.01 -18.54
C LEU A 39 14.01 12.91 -18.57
N GLU A 40 15.14 13.16 -17.92
CA GLU A 40 16.21 12.17 -17.73
C GLU A 40 16.64 11.46 -19.03
N GLY A 41 16.89 12.24 -20.08
CA GLY A 41 17.33 11.73 -21.38
C GLY A 41 16.24 11.05 -22.23
N ALA A 42 14.98 11.08 -21.80
CA ALA A 42 13.84 10.50 -22.53
C ALA A 42 12.76 11.54 -22.84
N ALA A 43 12.06 11.37 -23.97
CA ALA A 43 10.76 11.99 -24.19
C ALA A 43 9.69 11.12 -23.53
N VAL A 44 8.87 11.71 -22.66
CA VAL A 44 7.82 11.01 -21.90
C VAL A 44 6.46 11.63 -22.22
N VAL A 45 5.45 10.77 -22.43
CA VAL A 45 4.07 11.17 -22.67
C VAL A 45 3.12 10.37 -21.78
N LEU A 46 2.23 11.05 -21.06
CA LEU A 46 1.12 10.44 -20.34
C LEU A 46 -0.19 10.73 -21.06
N LEU A 47 -0.96 9.67 -21.31
CA LEU A 47 -2.25 9.72 -21.98
C LEU A 47 -3.31 9.03 -21.11
N TYR A 48 -4.55 9.51 -21.17
CA TYR A 48 -5.69 8.93 -20.46
C TYR A 48 -6.86 8.68 -21.41
N ASP A 49 -7.38 7.46 -21.46
CA ASP A 49 -8.48 7.09 -22.38
C ASP A 49 -9.86 7.02 -21.71
N GLY A 50 -9.99 7.48 -20.47
CA GLY A 50 -11.20 7.36 -19.65
C GLY A 50 -11.23 6.12 -18.75
N LEU A 51 -10.36 5.12 -19.00
CA LEU A 51 -10.33 3.86 -18.25
C LEU A 51 -8.91 3.48 -17.79
N ARG A 52 -7.89 3.94 -18.50
CA ARG A 52 -6.48 3.60 -18.34
C ARG A 52 -5.62 4.83 -18.54
N VAL A 53 -4.51 4.87 -17.81
CA VAL A 53 -3.38 5.73 -18.12
C VAL A 53 -2.36 4.92 -18.91
N ALA A 54 -1.80 5.52 -19.95
CA ALA A 54 -0.66 5.00 -20.70
C ALA A 54 0.53 5.94 -20.55
N ARG A 55 1.67 5.39 -20.17
CA ARG A 55 2.96 6.08 -20.13
C ARG A 55 3.83 5.58 -21.26
N TYR A 56 4.10 6.47 -22.20
CA TYR A 56 5.04 6.23 -23.28
C TYR A 56 6.37 6.91 -22.94
N ALA A 57 7.47 6.21 -23.14
CA ALA A 57 8.81 6.78 -23.04
C ALA A 57 9.71 6.29 -24.18
N GLU A 58 10.52 7.19 -24.73
CA GLU A 58 11.55 6.86 -25.72
C GLU A 58 12.83 7.68 -25.42
N PRO A 59 14.03 7.13 -25.66
CA PRO A 59 15.26 7.90 -25.54
C PRO A 59 15.27 9.09 -26.50
N LEU A 60 15.87 10.20 -26.07
CA LEU A 60 16.10 11.36 -26.95
C LEU A 60 17.20 11.07 -27.97
N ASP A 61 18.21 10.30 -27.55
CA ASP A 61 19.28 9.76 -28.38
C ASP A 61 19.40 8.26 -28.08
N PRO A 62 19.10 7.37 -29.04
CA PRO A 62 19.15 5.93 -28.84
C PRO A 62 20.60 5.37 -28.82
N ASP A 63 21.58 6.14 -29.27
CA ASP A 63 22.96 5.68 -29.47
C ASP A 63 23.94 6.24 -28.43
N ASP A 64 23.49 7.10 -27.51
CA ASP A 64 24.33 7.80 -26.54
C ASP A 64 24.81 6.93 -25.34
N GLY A 65 24.37 5.67 -25.28
CA GLY A 65 24.73 4.73 -24.20
C GLY A 65 24.15 5.05 -22.82
N SER A 66 23.27 6.06 -22.72
CA SER A 66 22.59 6.44 -21.49
C SER A 66 21.67 5.33 -20.96
N ALA A 67 21.23 5.45 -19.70
CA ALA A 67 20.19 4.55 -19.17
C ALA A 67 18.90 4.62 -20.01
N ALA A 68 18.54 5.80 -20.52
CA ALA A 68 17.38 5.97 -21.41
C ALA A 68 17.56 5.18 -22.72
N ALA A 69 18.75 5.24 -23.33
CA ALA A 69 19.06 4.49 -24.54
C ALA A 69 18.98 2.97 -24.31
N LYS A 70 19.53 2.48 -23.19
CA LYS A 70 19.42 1.08 -22.77
C LYS A 70 17.98 0.64 -22.50
N ASP A 71 17.15 1.56 -22.02
CA ASP A 71 15.72 1.32 -21.82
C ASP A 71 14.93 1.25 -23.13
N GLY A 72 15.40 1.92 -24.17
CA GLY A 72 14.70 1.96 -25.45
C GLY A 72 13.27 2.49 -25.33
N VAL A 73 12.42 2.11 -26.29
CA VAL A 73 11.03 2.58 -26.35
C VAL A 73 10.14 1.69 -25.46
N SER A 74 9.32 2.32 -24.63
CA SER A 74 8.41 1.62 -23.72
C SER A 74 7.00 2.21 -23.73
N LEU A 75 6.03 1.34 -23.47
CA LEU A 75 4.62 1.66 -23.25
C LEU A 75 4.13 0.90 -22.02
N GLU A 76 3.85 1.63 -20.95
CA GLU A 76 3.31 1.08 -19.71
C GLU A 76 1.84 1.47 -19.56
N LEU A 77 1.00 0.53 -19.13
CA LEU A 77 -0.45 0.71 -19.01
C LEU A 77 -0.91 0.40 -17.59
N SER A 78 -1.79 1.24 -17.04
CA SER A 78 -2.45 0.98 -15.76
C SER A 78 -3.93 1.33 -15.82
N ARG A 79 -4.78 0.43 -15.33
CA ARG A 79 -6.21 0.70 -15.15
C ARG A 79 -6.39 1.81 -14.11
N THR A 80 -7.24 2.77 -14.41
CA THR A 80 -7.63 3.88 -13.52
C THR A 80 -9.14 4.14 -13.53
N ALA A 81 -9.93 3.20 -14.07
CA ALA A 81 -11.38 3.30 -14.12
C ALA A 81 -11.99 3.50 -12.72
N GLY A 82 -12.84 4.52 -12.59
CA GLY A 82 -13.45 4.89 -11.30
C GLY A 82 -12.43 5.41 -10.28
N ALA A 83 -11.34 6.04 -10.74
CA ALA A 83 -10.46 6.81 -9.87
C ALA A 83 -11.23 7.99 -9.26
N GLU A 84 -11.16 8.09 -7.94
CA GLU A 84 -11.69 9.23 -7.19
C GLU A 84 -10.58 10.26 -6.97
N THR A 85 -10.89 11.40 -6.35
CA THR A 85 -9.93 12.50 -6.16
C THR A 85 -8.63 12.06 -5.50
N ALA A 86 -8.70 11.20 -4.46
CA ALA A 86 -7.52 10.68 -3.80
C ALA A 86 -6.65 9.83 -4.76
N ALA A 87 -7.24 8.88 -5.48
CA ALA A 87 -6.52 8.03 -6.42
C ALA A 87 -6.03 8.76 -7.69
N SER A 88 -6.47 10.01 -7.90
CA SER A 88 -6.10 10.86 -9.05
C SER A 88 -5.05 11.91 -8.71
N GLY A 89 -4.50 11.91 -7.49
CA GLY A 89 -3.61 12.97 -7.01
C GLY A 89 -2.25 13.04 -7.72
N ALA A 90 -1.75 11.92 -8.22
CA ALA A 90 -0.46 11.83 -8.89
C ALA A 90 -0.37 10.65 -9.88
N LEU A 91 0.53 10.77 -10.86
CA LEU A 91 0.92 9.72 -11.80
C LEU A 91 2.44 9.65 -11.93
N THR A 92 3.00 8.45 -11.99
CA THR A 92 4.43 8.24 -12.23
C THR A 92 4.83 8.70 -13.63
N VAL A 93 5.80 9.60 -13.73
CA VAL A 93 6.35 10.14 -15.01
C VAL A 93 7.71 9.54 -15.31
N SER A 94 8.53 9.25 -14.30
CA SER A 94 9.75 8.49 -14.49
C SER A 94 10.08 7.65 -13.26
N ARG A 95 10.79 6.56 -13.52
CA ARG A 95 11.36 5.66 -12.53
C ARG A 95 12.77 5.31 -13.01
N LYS A 96 13.80 5.84 -12.37
CA LYS A 96 15.20 5.66 -12.76
C LYS A 96 16.10 5.74 -11.54
N GLU A 97 17.16 4.94 -11.55
CA GLU A 97 18.25 5.01 -10.55
C GLU A 97 17.79 4.94 -9.08
N GLY A 98 16.68 4.23 -8.81
CA GLY A 98 16.13 4.12 -7.45
C GLY A 98 15.27 5.31 -7.02
N GLU A 99 14.90 6.20 -7.94
CA GLU A 99 14.02 7.34 -7.71
C GLU A 99 12.78 7.30 -8.62
N VAL A 100 11.75 8.04 -8.22
CA VAL A 100 10.52 8.26 -8.96
C VAL A 100 10.14 9.73 -8.98
N ARG A 101 9.59 10.19 -10.10
CA ARG A 101 8.98 11.52 -10.23
C ARG A 101 7.51 11.39 -10.58
N TYR A 102 6.71 12.27 -10.00
CA TYR A 102 5.27 12.26 -10.17
C TYR A 102 4.77 13.51 -10.90
N LEU A 103 3.85 13.33 -11.86
CA LEU A 103 2.97 14.39 -12.32
C LEU A 103 1.87 14.54 -11.27
N THR A 104 1.78 15.70 -10.65
CA THR A 104 0.72 16.01 -9.69
C THR A 104 -0.53 16.52 -10.39
N ALA A 105 -1.71 16.23 -9.82
CA ALA A 105 -2.94 16.78 -10.35
C ALA A 105 -3.00 18.32 -10.23
N PRO A 106 -3.76 19.02 -11.10
CA PRO A 106 -3.78 20.49 -11.13
C PRO A 106 -4.24 21.16 -9.82
N TRP A 107 -5.04 20.47 -9.02
CA TRP A 107 -5.52 20.98 -7.73
C TRP A 107 -4.51 20.79 -6.59
N ILE A 108 -3.41 20.06 -6.81
CA ILE A 108 -2.36 19.87 -5.80
C ILE A 108 -1.57 21.16 -5.62
N ARG A 109 -1.48 21.61 -4.36
CA ARG A 109 -0.77 22.83 -3.96
C ARG A 109 0.61 22.55 -3.39
N ARG A 110 0.75 21.45 -2.66
CA ARG A 110 2.00 21.03 -2.02
C ARG A 110 2.21 19.53 -2.22
N ALA A 111 3.46 19.16 -2.50
CA ALA A 111 3.94 17.79 -2.50
C ALA A 111 5.15 17.70 -1.56
N ALA A 112 5.20 16.66 -0.74
CA ALA A 112 6.32 16.39 0.15
C ALA A 112 6.65 14.89 0.16
N GLU A 113 7.92 14.57 0.31
CA GLU A 113 8.38 13.23 0.67
C GLU A 113 8.25 13.07 2.19
N VAL A 114 7.75 11.93 2.63
CA VAL A 114 7.70 11.54 4.05
C VAL A 114 8.32 10.16 4.23
N ASP A 115 8.89 9.86 5.40
CA ASP A 115 9.20 8.49 5.78
C ASP A 115 7.98 7.84 6.48
N LEU A 116 7.40 6.82 5.86
CA LEU A 116 6.26 6.11 6.43
C LEU A 116 6.63 5.31 7.69
N LEU A 117 7.91 5.05 7.97
CA LEU A 117 8.37 4.41 9.20
C LEU A 117 8.52 5.38 10.38
N ASP A 118 8.57 6.69 10.11
CA ASP A 118 8.61 7.71 11.15
C ASP A 118 7.21 8.33 11.37
N PRO A 119 6.47 7.92 12.42
CA PRO A 119 5.15 8.49 12.69
C PRO A 119 5.20 9.98 13.04
N ALA A 120 6.37 10.52 13.41
CA ALA A 120 6.56 11.94 13.71
C ALA A 120 6.85 12.79 12.46
N ASP A 121 7.15 12.18 11.30
CA ASP A 121 7.41 12.91 10.05
C ASP A 121 6.11 13.38 9.39
N VAL A 122 5.48 14.38 10.02
CA VAL A 122 4.18 14.89 9.58
C VAL A 122 4.29 15.82 8.39
N ALA A 123 5.27 16.72 8.42
CA ALA A 123 5.43 17.76 7.42
C ALA A 123 6.11 17.27 6.14
N GLY A 124 6.97 16.26 6.26
CA GLY A 124 7.83 15.79 5.19
C GLY A 124 8.82 16.84 4.70
N ARG A 125 9.72 16.40 3.83
CA ARG A 125 10.56 17.29 3.02
C ARG A 125 9.78 17.73 1.79
N GLU A 126 9.56 19.03 1.66
CA GLU A 126 8.86 19.59 0.50
C GLU A 126 9.61 19.28 -0.80
N LEU A 127 8.85 18.84 -1.80
CA LEU A 127 9.35 18.54 -3.14
C LEU A 127 9.18 19.78 -4.01
N SER A 128 10.23 20.12 -4.76
CA SER A 128 10.10 21.09 -5.84
C SER A 128 9.08 20.59 -6.87
N ARG A 129 8.41 21.51 -7.57
CA ARG A 129 7.49 21.20 -8.65
C ARG A 129 7.78 22.10 -9.83
N GLY A 130 7.95 21.51 -11.01
CA GLY A 130 8.04 22.23 -12.27
C GLY A 130 6.73 22.95 -12.60
N GLU A 131 6.79 23.88 -13.55
CA GLU A 131 5.59 24.55 -14.09
C GLU A 131 4.61 23.57 -14.75
N ASP A 132 5.14 22.45 -15.23
CA ASP A 132 4.39 21.31 -15.76
C ASP A 132 3.76 20.40 -14.69
N GLY A 133 4.00 20.69 -13.40
CA GLY A 133 3.46 19.94 -12.27
C GLY A 133 4.23 18.67 -11.90
N VAL A 134 5.39 18.42 -12.53
CA VAL A 134 6.26 17.28 -12.21
C VAL A 134 7.05 17.57 -10.94
N THR A 135 7.09 16.62 -10.01
CA THR A 135 7.85 16.76 -8.75
C THR A 135 9.36 16.59 -8.97
N GLY A 136 10.15 17.10 -8.02
CA GLY A 136 11.48 16.59 -7.75
C GLY A 136 11.45 15.07 -7.45
N PRO A 137 12.62 14.41 -7.50
CA PRO A 137 12.70 12.97 -7.26
C PRO A 137 12.31 12.61 -5.83
N VAL A 138 11.66 11.45 -5.71
CA VAL A 138 11.38 10.75 -4.45
C VAL A 138 12.12 9.42 -4.49
N PRO A 139 12.87 9.05 -3.44
CA PRO A 139 13.50 7.72 -3.39
C PRO A 139 12.46 6.60 -3.44
N LEU A 140 12.81 5.49 -4.07
CA LEU A 140 12.02 4.27 -4.03
C LEU A 140 12.26 3.49 -2.74
N PRO A 141 11.26 2.76 -2.24
CA PRO A 141 11.47 1.88 -1.10
C PRO A 141 12.50 0.81 -1.43
N VAL A 142 13.41 0.54 -0.50
CA VAL A 142 14.31 -0.61 -0.57
C VAL A 142 13.53 -1.85 -0.15
N THR A 143 13.31 -2.77 -1.09
CA THR A 143 12.44 -3.94 -0.91
C THR A 143 13.19 -5.21 -0.54
N GLN A 144 14.51 -5.12 -0.34
CA GLN A 144 15.35 -6.26 0.02
C GLN A 144 14.96 -6.81 1.41
N PRO A 145 14.92 -8.14 1.58
CA PRO A 145 14.65 -8.74 2.88
C PRO A 145 15.59 -8.22 3.96
N HIS A 146 15.06 -7.93 5.15
CA HIS A 146 15.79 -7.46 6.34
C HIS A 146 16.36 -6.02 6.29
N HIS A 147 16.10 -5.26 5.24
CA HIS A 147 16.54 -3.86 5.08
C HIS A 147 15.34 -2.92 4.91
N CYS A 148 14.50 -2.81 5.95
CA CYS A 148 13.41 -1.83 6.01
C CYS A 148 13.77 -0.77 7.07
N GLU A 149 14.68 0.12 6.69
CA GLU A 149 15.16 1.21 7.56
C GLU A 149 14.43 2.54 7.28
N SER A 150 13.91 2.69 6.07
CA SER A 150 13.00 3.77 5.66
C SER A 150 11.97 3.22 4.67
N TRP A 151 10.81 3.85 4.59
CA TRP A 151 9.87 3.63 3.51
C TRP A 151 9.38 4.97 2.98
N PRO A 152 9.96 5.47 1.87
CA PRO A 152 9.54 6.73 1.27
C PRO A 152 8.07 6.70 0.86
N GLY A 153 7.34 7.74 1.26
CA GLY A 153 5.97 8.02 0.90
C GLY A 153 5.83 9.40 0.29
N LEU A 154 4.70 9.61 -0.39
CA LEU A 154 4.34 10.90 -0.96
C LEU A 154 3.17 11.49 -0.19
N ALA A 155 3.32 12.70 0.33
CA ALA A 155 2.27 13.48 0.94
C ALA A 155 1.80 14.58 -0.01
N LEU A 156 0.53 14.55 -0.40
CA LEU A 156 -0.07 15.57 -1.27
C LEU A 156 -1.14 16.36 -0.54
N THR A 157 -1.05 17.68 -0.60
CA THR A 157 -2.09 18.58 -0.10
C THR A 157 -2.68 19.34 -1.27
N GLY A 158 -4.00 19.23 -1.46
CA GLY A 158 -4.71 19.93 -2.52
C GLY A 158 -5.40 21.20 -2.06
N SER A 159 -6.12 21.82 -2.99
CA SER A 159 -6.97 22.96 -2.68
C SER A 159 -8.17 22.54 -1.82
N PRO A 160 -8.67 23.41 -0.92
CA PRO A 160 -9.80 23.08 -0.05
C PRO A 160 -11.06 22.61 -0.78
N GLY A 161 -11.28 23.06 -2.02
CA GLY A 161 -12.46 22.69 -2.82
C GLY A 161 -12.35 21.33 -3.54
N ALA A 162 -11.17 20.72 -3.62
CA ALA A 162 -10.95 19.47 -4.35
C ALA A 162 -10.38 18.36 -3.45
N ALA A 163 -9.39 18.66 -2.61
CA ALA A 163 -8.78 17.72 -1.68
C ALA A 163 -8.53 18.43 -0.34
N PRO A 164 -9.56 18.53 0.52
CA PRO A 164 -9.52 19.32 1.75
C PRO A 164 -8.60 18.74 2.83
N ALA A 165 -8.27 17.45 2.74
CA ALA A 165 -7.35 16.76 3.64
C ALA A 165 -6.10 16.30 2.89
N ALA A 166 -4.95 16.42 3.54
CA ALA A 166 -3.70 15.84 3.05
C ALA A 166 -3.86 14.33 2.84
N GLN A 167 -3.36 13.84 1.72
CA GLN A 167 -3.37 12.44 1.34
C GLN A 167 -1.95 11.88 1.44
N LEU A 168 -1.83 10.63 1.90
CA LEU A 168 -0.57 9.90 1.92
C LEU A 168 -0.62 8.78 0.89
N TYR A 169 0.47 8.59 0.16
CA TYR A 169 0.61 7.59 -0.88
C TYR A 169 1.88 6.79 -0.70
N THR A 170 1.85 5.56 -1.19
CA THR A 170 3.04 4.72 -1.33
C THR A 170 3.23 4.33 -2.79
N ASP A 171 4.49 4.30 -3.21
CA ASP A 171 4.85 3.68 -4.47
C ASP A 171 4.83 2.16 -4.32
N LEU A 172 4.16 1.45 -5.24
CA LEU A 172 4.11 -0.01 -5.27
C LEU A 172 4.53 -0.59 -6.63
N GLY A 173 5.28 0.20 -7.43
CA GLY A 173 5.80 -0.22 -8.73
C GLY A 173 4.95 0.17 -9.94
N GLU A 174 3.80 0.82 -9.74
CA GLU A 174 2.80 1.05 -10.78
C GLU A 174 2.71 2.54 -11.21
N LEU A 175 1.96 2.84 -12.27
CA LEU A 175 1.78 4.22 -12.73
C LEU A 175 1.01 5.11 -11.76
N THR A 176 0.15 4.51 -10.94
CA THR A 176 -0.59 5.23 -9.89
C THR A 176 -0.01 4.87 -8.52
N PRO A 177 0.59 5.82 -7.78
CA PRO A 177 0.93 5.55 -6.39
C PRO A 177 -0.35 5.27 -5.59
N ALA A 178 -0.30 4.30 -4.69
CA ALA A 178 -1.48 3.84 -3.98
C ALA A 178 -1.79 4.75 -2.79
N PRO A 179 -2.98 5.38 -2.71
CA PRO A 179 -3.41 6.11 -1.53
C PRO A 179 -3.53 5.16 -0.32
N LEU A 180 -2.96 5.61 0.79
CA LEU A 180 -3.01 4.97 2.09
C LEU A 180 -4.22 5.49 2.86
N THR A 181 -4.94 4.59 3.51
CA THR A 181 -6.13 4.89 4.30
C THR A 181 -6.11 4.12 5.62
N ASP A 182 -6.82 4.64 6.63
CA ASP A 182 -6.95 4.02 7.93
C ASP A 182 -8.43 3.94 8.37
N GLY A 183 -8.71 2.89 9.14
CA GLY A 183 -10.00 2.69 9.78
C GLY A 183 -11.10 2.15 8.85
N THR A 184 -12.34 2.28 9.33
CA THR A 184 -13.53 1.74 8.66
C THR A 184 -14.10 2.70 7.62
N VAL A 185 -13.96 4.00 7.87
CA VAL A 185 -14.36 5.10 6.97
C VAL A 185 -13.27 5.49 5.97
N ARG A 186 -12.07 4.88 6.06
CA ARG A 186 -10.95 4.99 5.10
C ARG A 186 -10.43 6.41 4.96
N GLU A 187 -10.21 7.05 6.10
CA GLU A 187 -9.61 8.39 6.14
C GLU A 187 -8.10 8.32 5.87
N PRO A 188 -7.48 9.40 5.39
CA PRO A 188 -6.02 9.45 5.29
C PRO A 188 -5.35 9.24 6.65
N PRO A 189 -4.27 8.44 6.75
CA PRO A 189 -3.60 8.13 8.02
C PRO A 189 -2.72 9.29 8.50
N THR A 190 -3.33 10.46 8.73
CA THR A 190 -2.63 11.69 9.09
C THR A 190 -2.58 11.95 10.60
N GLY A 191 -3.52 11.38 11.37
CA GLY A 191 -3.53 11.45 12.83
C GLY A 191 -2.50 10.53 13.49
N ALA A 192 -2.05 10.89 14.70
CA ALA A 192 -0.95 10.23 15.41
C ALA A 192 -1.11 8.70 15.50
N ALA A 193 -2.26 8.20 15.97
CA ALA A 193 -2.49 6.76 16.11
C ALA A 193 -2.51 6.01 14.76
N ALA A 194 -2.97 6.65 13.68
CA ALA A 194 -2.99 6.06 12.35
C ALA A 194 -1.57 6.00 11.76
N ARG A 195 -0.77 7.06 11.97
CA ARG A 195 0.65 7.10 11.58
C ARG A 195 1.47 6.05 12.32
N GLU A 196 1.26 5.88 13.62
CA GLU A 196 1.91 4.81 14.40
C GLU A 196 1.58 3.43 13.83
N ARG A 197 0.31 3.14 13.53
CA ARG A 197 -0.08 1.87 12.90
C ARG A 197 0.53 1.68 11.52
N LEU A 198 0.59 2.74 10.72
CA LEU A 198 1.18 2.73 9.38
C LEU A 198 2.69 2.44 9.45
N ALA A 199 3.42 3.11 10.33
CA ALA A 199 4.85 2.86 10.56
C ALA A 199 5.15 1.41 10.93
N ARG A 200 4.27 0.81 11.74
CA ARG A 200 4.36 -0.61 12.14
C ARG A 200 3.96 -1.56 11.00
N THR A 201 3.38 -1.07 9.91
CA THR A 201 2.87 -1.84 8.76
C THR A 201 3.74 -1.70 7.51
N ALA A 202 4.39 -0.55 7.28
CA ALA A 202 4.99 -0.21 6.00
C ALA A 202 6.05 -1.23 5.53
N CYS A 203 6.82 -1.82 6.45
CA CYS A 203 7.77 -2.89 6.12
C CYS A 203 7.16 -4.18 5.55
N HIS A 204 5.82 -4.33 5.59
CA HIS A 204 5.12 -5.46 4.97
C HIS A 204 4.56 -5.14 3.58
N LEU A 205 4.65 -3.88 3.12
CA LEU A 205 4.21 -3.46 1.80
C LEU A 205 4.92 -4.13 0.62
N PRO A 206 6.17 -4.67 0.74
CA PRO A 206 6.74 -5.49 -0.34
C PRO A 206 5.86 -6.68 -0.75
N ALA A 207 5.00 -7.17 0.14
CA ALA A 207 4.09 -8.28 -0.15
C ALA A 207 2.96 -7.92 -1.15
N VAL A 208 2.82 -6.65 -1.53
CA VAL A 208 1.74 -6.17 -2.42
C VAL A 208 2.25 -5.34 -3.60
N LEU A 209 3.56 -5.40 -3.91
CA LEU A 209 4.16 -4.76 -5.08
C LEU A 209 3.61 -5.34 -6.39
N ASP A 210 3.42 -4.48 -7.38
CA ASP A 210 3.04 -4.84 -8.75
C ASP A 210 1.73 -5.65 -8.83
N GLN A 211 0.79 -5.42 -7.91
CA GLN A 211 -0.46 -6.20 -7.79
C GLN A 211 -1.72 -5.54 -8.38
N GLY A 212 -1.61 -4.41 -9.07
CA GLY A 212 -2.77 -3.65 -9.56
C GLY A 212 -3.41 -2.79 -8.47
N VAL A 213 -2.64 -2.29 -7.49
CA VAL A 213 -3.16 -1.74 -6.23
C VAL A 213 -3.78 -0.35 -6.46
N LYS A 214 -5.08 -0.25 -6.14
CA LYS A 214 -5.86 0.99 -6.13
C LYS A 214 -5.73 1.75 -4.81
N THR A 215 -5.61 1.04 -3.69
CA THR A 215 -5.52 1.62 -2.35
C THR A 215 -5.05 0.59 -1.33
N VAL A 216 -4.39 1.04 -0.27
CA VAL A 216 -4.08 0.22 0.91
C VAL A 216 -4.79 0.81 2.12
N ASN A 217 -5.61 0.00 2.79
CA ASN A 217 -6.30 0.40 4.02
C ASN A 217 -5.81 -0.41 5.21
N SER A 218 -5.45 0.23 6.31
CA SER A 218 -5.13 -0.40 7.59
C SER A 218 -6.22 -0.13 8.61
N TRP A 219 -6.83 -1.18 9.15
CA TRP A 219 -7.91 -1.05 10.14
C TRP A 219 -7.57 -1.80 11.41
N GLN A 220 -7.53 -1.08 12.54
CA GLN A 220 -7.44 -1.69 13.86
C GLN A 220 -8.79 -2.29 14.24
N PHE A 221 -8.91 -3.62 14.15
CA PHE A 221 -10.17 -4.32 14.42
C PHE A 221 -10.31 -4.75 15.89
N ALA A 222 -9.22 -4.81 16.65
CA ALA A 222 -9.25 -5.12 18.07
C ALA A 222 -8.06 -4.49 18.82
N ARG A 223 -8.24 -4.31 20.13
CA ARG A 223 -7.17 -4.02 21.10
C ARG A 223 -7.20 -5.08 22.18
N GLN A 224 -6.03 -5.56 22.59
CA GLN A 224 -5.92 -6.66 23.54
C GLN A 224 -4.93 -6.31 24.64
N ARG A 225 -5.41 -6.33 25.89
CA ARG A 225 -4.53 -6.31 27.07
C ARG A 225 -3.71 -7.59 27.09
N LEU A 226 -2.40 -7.44 27.23
CA LEU A 226 -1.48 -8.56 27.22
C LEU A 226 -1.37 -9.17 28.62
N PRO A 227 -1.27 -10.51 28.72
CA PRO A 227 -0.96 -11.17 29.97
C PRO A 227 0.33 -10.64 30.61
N ASP A 228 0.53 -10.97 31.89
CA ASP A 228 1.75 -10.64 32.65
C ASP A 228 2.06 -9.13 32.84
N GLY A 229 1.13 -8.26 32.45
CA GLY A 229 1.27 -6.81 32.56
C GLY A 229 2.03 -6.17 31.39
N ASP A 230 2.15 -6.86 30.26
CA ASP A 230 2.93 -6.43 29.09
C ASP A 230 2.28 -5.33 28.24
N GLY A 231 1.30 -4.59 28.81
CA GLY A 231 0.61 -3.48 28.17
C GLY A 231 -0.55 -3.90 27.27
N GLU A 232 -0.78 -3.14 26.20
CA GLU A 232 -1.88 -3.34 25.26
C GLU A 232 -1.35 -3.45 23.83
N ALA A 233 -1.83 -4.44 23.09
CA ALA A 233 -1.51 -4.63 21.68
C ALA A 233 -2.67 -4.23 20.78
N ALA A 234 -2.35 -3.70 19.61
CA ALA A 234 -3.29 -3.50 18.53
C ALA A 234 -3.29 -4.71 17.58
N TRP A 235 -4.48 -5.10 17.14
CA TRP A 235 -4.66 -6.02 16.03
C TRP A 235 -5.12 -5.25 14.80
N VAL A 236 -4.33 -5.31 13.74
CA VAL A 236 -4.52 -4.51 12.53
C VAL A 236 -4.75 -5.43 11.36
N CYS A 237 -5.74 -5.13 10.54
CA CYS A 237 -5.90 -5.76 9.25
C CYS A 237 -5.61 -4.76 8.13
N THR A 238 -4.67 -5.12 7.27
CA THR A 238 -4.28 -4.32 6.11
C THR A 238 -4.79 -4.99 4.84
N ARG A 239 -5.49 -4.23 4.00
CA ARG A 239 -6.02 -4.69 2.71
C ARG A 239 -5.49 -3.81 1.59
N ALA A 240 -4.74 -4.40 0.67
CA ALA A 240 -4.43 -3.82 -0.63
C ALA A 240 -5.55 -4.19 -1.62
N GLY A 241 -6.42 -3.23 -1.92
CA GLY A 241 -7.48 -3.38 -2.91
C GLY A 241 -6.98 -3.03 -4.30
N THR A 242 -7.41 -3.78 -5.31
CA THR A 242 -6.92 -3.62 -6.69
C THR A 242 -7.92 -2.86 -7.57
N TRP A 243 -7.43 -2.32 -8.69
CA TRP A 243 -8.25 -1.68 -9.72
C TRP A 243 -9.22 -2.64 -10.41
N ARG A 244 -8.88 -3.93 -10.49
CA ARG A 244 -9.73 -4.97 -11.09
C ARG A 244 -10.81 -5.51 -10.14
N GLY A 245 -10.81 -5.10 -8.88
CA GLY A 245 -11.73 -5.56 -7.83
C GLY A 245 -11.34 -6.91 -7.19
N THR A 246 -10.78 -7.84 -7.97
CA THR A 246 -10.27 -9.15 -7.52
C THR A 246 -8.76 -9.16 -7.29
N GLY A 247 -8.26 -10.18 -6.61
CA GLY A 247 -6.84 -10.34 -6.29
C GLY A 247 -6.35 -9.34 -5.25
N ALA A 248 -7.25 -8.87 -4.38
CA ALA A 248 -6.86 -8.12 -3.21
C ALA A 248 -5.97 -8.97 -2.30
N ARG A 249 -4.99 -8.34 -1.67
CA ARG A 249 -4.11 -8.98 -0.68
C ARG A 249 -4.48 -8.46 0.69
N VAL A 250 -4.67 -9.38 1.63
CA VAL A 250 -5.03 -9.08 3.02
C VAL A 250 -3.97 -9.66 3.94
N MET A 251 -3.57 -8.89 4.95
CA MET A 251 -2.72 -9.36 6.02
C MET A 251 -3.24 -8.87 7.36
N THR A 252 -3.18 -9.73 8.38
CA THR A 252 -3.45 -9.35 9.76
C THR A 252 -2.16 -9.30 10.56
N GLN A 253 -2.05 -8.32 11.43
CA GLN A 253 -0.85 -8.03 12.21
C GLN A 253 -1.19 -7.91 13.69
N PHE A 254 -0.26 -8.36 14.52
CA PHE A 254 -0.23 -8.12 15.95
C PHE A 254 0.87 -7.09 16.26
N GLN A 255 0.45 -5.96 16.83
CA GLN A 255 1.32 -4.83 17.14
C GLN A 255 1.35 -4.61 18.66
N PRO A 256 2.21 -5.34 19.41
CA PRO A 256 2.38 -5.11 20.85
C PRO A 256 3.12 -3.81 21.12
N PRO A 257 3.21 -3.36 22.39
CA PRO A 257 4.11 -2.27 22.75
C PRO A 257 5.53 -2.57 22.26
N ALA A 258 6.11 -1.62 21.54
CA ALA A 258 7.43 -1.77 20.94
C ALA A 258 8.06 -0.39 20.72
N PRO A 259 9.39 -0.29 20.65
CA PRO A 259 10.06 0.92 20.20
C PRO A 259 9.60 1.33 18.78
N PRO A 260 9.73 2.61 18.41
CA PRO A 260 9.50 3.09 17.04
C PRO A 260 10.24 2.26 15.99
N GLY A 261 9.66 2.15 14.80
CA GLY A 261 10.25 1.40 13.68
C GLY A 261 10.15 -0.13 13.75
N ARG A 262 9.77 -0.73 14.88
CA ARG A 262 9.63 -2.19 14.97
C ARG A 262 8.34 -2.68 14.28
N PRO A 263 8.39 -3.45 13.18
CA PRO A 263 7.18 -3.85 12.48
C PRO A 263 6.26 -4.74 13.34
N GLY A 264 4.97 -4.72 13.04
CA GLY A 264 4.00 -5.67 13.56
C GLY A 264 4.32 -7.10 13.14
N ALA A 265 3.97 -8.08 13.96
CA ALA A 265 4.10 -9.48 13.60
C ALA A 265 2.92 -9.88 12.70
N VAL A 266 3.19 -10.37 11.48
CA VAL A 266 2.13 -10.90 10.60
C VAL A 266 1.60 -12.21 11.18
N THR A 267 0.28 -12.27 11.32
CA THR A 267 -0.42 -13.41 11.94
C THR A 267 -1.16 -14.25 10.91
N SER A 268 -1.65 -13.65 9.82
CA SER A 268 -2.23 -14.37 8.68
C SER A 268 -2.14 -13.53 7.41
N ARG A 269 -2.23 -14.21 6.26
CA ARG A 269 -2.37 -13.61 4.94
C ARG A 269 -3.49 -14.30 4.18
N ALA A 270 -4.18 -13.56 3.32
CA ALA A 270 -5.18 -14.09 2.41
C ALA A 270 -5.12 -13.35 1.07
N GLU A 271 -5.50 -14.04 0.01
CA GLU A 271 -5.57 -13.52 -1.35
C GLU A 271 -6.98 -13.65 -1.87
N ASP A 272 -7.40 -12.68 -2.70
CA ASP A 272 -8.75 -12.57 -3.25
C ASP A 272 -9.85 -12.66 -2.17
N SER A 273 -9.53 -12.22 -0.96
CA SER A 273 -10.43 -12.22 0.18
C SER A 273 -11.22 -10.92 0.28
N ARG A 274 -12.46 -11.05 0.76
CA ARG A 274 -13.32 -9.92 1.09
C ARG A 274 -13.02 -9.34 2.47
N ALA A 275 -12.29 -10.07 3.31
CA ALA A 275 -11.91 -9.64 4.65
C ALA A 275 -11.30 -8.24 4.65
N CYS A 276 -11.63 -7.44 5.68
CA CYS A 276 -11.15 -6.07 5.85
C CYS A 276 -11.55 -5.13 4.69
N GLY A 277 -12.53 -5.58 3.90
CA GLY A 277 -13.16 -4.82 2.85
C GLY A 277 -14.18 -3.83 3.41
N PRO A 278 -14.66 -2.89 2.57
CA PRO A 278 -15.66 -1.93 3.00
C PRO A 278 -17.00 -2.60 3.34
N ARG A 279 -17.29 -3.77 2.72
CA ARG A 279 -18.57 -4.50 2.83
C ARG A 279 -18.52 -5.76 3.71
N GLU A 280 -17.34 -6.34 3.90
CA GLU A 280 -17.16 -7.57 4.69
C GLU A 280 -15.90 -7.38 5.52
N ARG A 281 -16.05 -7.42 6.84
CA ARG A 281 -15.02 -7.01 7.81
C ARG A 281 -14.63 -8.15 8.75
N ASP A 282 -15.09 -9.34 8.41
CA ASP A 282 -14.98 -10.53 9.24
C ASP A 282 -13.51 -10.93 9.31
N VAL A 283 -12.95 -10.91 10.52
CA VAL A 283 -11.56 -11.26 10.77
C VAL A 283 -11.47 -12.11 12.02
N LEU A 284 -10.73 -13.21 11.94
CA LEU A 284 -10.27 -13.99 13.10
C LEU A 284 -8.83 -14.39 12.83
N THR A 285 -7.94 -14.06 13.76
CA THR A 285 -6.53 -14.42 13.66
C THR A 285 -5.94 -14.68 15.05
N GLY A 286 -4.76 -15.28 15.09
CA GLY A 286 -4.01 -15.47 16.32
C GLY A 286 -2.56 -15.81 16.08
N LEU A 287 -1.79 -15.82 17.18
CA LEU A 287 -0.39 -16.23 17.19
C LEU A 287 -0.05 -16.90 18.53
N LEU A 288 1.05 -17.62 18.53
CA LEU A 288 1.73 -18.01 19.75
C LEU A 288 2.70 -16.88 20.15
N TRP A 289 2.50 -16.31 21.33
CA TRP A 289 3.24 -15.17 21.85
C TRP A 289 3.92 -15.52 23.17
N LYS A 290 5.07 -14.90 23.42
CA LYS A 290 5.84 -15.06 24.66
C LYS A 290 5.87 -13.73 25.39
N SER A 291 5.46 -13.73 26.65
CA SER A 291 5.53 -12.55 27.51
C SER A 291 6.97 -12.19 27.91
N THR A 292 7.14 -10.96 28.41
CA THR A 292 8.39 -10.50 29.01
C THR A 292 8.80 -11.33 30.23
N ARG A 293 7.82 -11.92 30.95
CA ARG A 293 8.04 -12.87 32.05
C ARG A 293 8.39 -14.28 31.60
N GLY A 294 8.45 -14.53 30.29
CA GLY A 294 8.91 -15.79 29.71
C GLY A 294 7.81 -16.82 29.49
N HIS A 295 6.56 -16.45 29.71
CA HIS A 295 5.40 -17.30 29.62
C HIS A 295 4.82 -17.35 28.21
N TRP A 296 4.36 -18.52 27.77
CA TRP A 296 3.76 -18.68 26.44
C TRP A 296 2.24 -18.58 26.50
N TYR A 297 1.66 -17.89 25.52
CA TYR A 297 0.23 -17.72 25.37
C TYR A 297 -0.18 -17.88 23.91
N VAL A 298 -1.29 -18.56 23.66
CA VAL A 298 -2.04 -18.38 22.43
C VAL A 298 -2.86 -17.12 22.58
N LEU A 299 -2.57 -16.12 21.75
CA LEU A 299 -3.35 -14.90 21.64
C LEU A 299 -4.20 -14.97 20.37
N ALA A 300 -5.45 -14.53 20.45
CA ALA A 300 -6.33 -14.41 19.31
C ALA A 300 -7.21 -13.18 19.43
N ALA A 301 -7.58 -12.63 18.27
CA ALA A 301 -8.55 -11.57 18.18
C ALA A 301 -9.43 -11.73 16.95
N ALA A 302 -10.64 -11.20 17.07
CA ALA A 302 -11.58 -11.06 15.99
C ALA A 302 -12.16 -9.65 15.93
N ASP A 303 -12.86 -9.34 14.85
CA ASP A 303 -13.57 -8.07 14.73
C ASP A 303 -14.67 -7.91 15.81
N GLU A 304 -15.15 -6.68 15.98
CA GLU A 304 -16.10 -6.30 17.04
C GLU A 304 -17.47 -7.00 16.98
N SER A 305 -17.83 -7.62 15.85
CA SER A 305 -19.08 -8.38 15.73
C SER A 305 -19.05 -9.73 16.46
N VAL A 306 -17.85 -10.21 16.82
CA VAL A 306 -17.66 -11.50 17.49
C VAL A 306 -17.89 -11.37 18.99
N THR A 307 -18.81 -12.17 19.52
CA THR A 307 -19.19 -12.17 20.93
C THR A 307 -18.49 -13.26 21.75
N ARG A 308 -17.85 -14.22 21.08
CA ARG A 308 -17.12 -15.31 21.76
C ARG A 308 -16.02 -15.90 20.90
N LEU A 309 -14.90 -16.21 21.54
CA LEU A 309 -13.77 -16.92 20.94
C LEU A 309 -13.51 -18.26 21.61
N ARG A 310 -13.08 -19.23 20.82
CA ARG A 310 -12.69 -20.57 21.27
C ARG A 310 -11.32 -20.94 20.71
N ALA A 311 -10.51 -21.58 21.53
CA ALA A 311 -9.23 -22.15 21.15
C ALA A 311 -9.19 -23.64 21.53
N ARG A 312 -8.82 -24.50 20.58
CA ARG A 312 -8.67 -25.94 20.80
C ARG A 312 -7.40 -26.44 20.13
N GLY A 313 -6.64 -27.30 20.79
CA GLY A 313 -5.42 -27.85 20.19
C GLY A 313 -4.44 -28.41 21.21
N LYS A 314 -3.21 -28.63 20.76
CA LYS A 314 -2.12 -29.20 21.58
C LYS A 314 -1.31 -28.09 22.23
N GLY A 315 -0.83 -28.33 23.46
CA GLY A 315 0.00 -27.40 24.21
C GLY A 315 -0.77 -26.23 24.84
N LEU A 316 -2.10 -26.31 24.95
CA LEU A 316 -2.89 -25.40 25.79
C LEU A 316 -2.87 -25.94 27.23
N ALA A 317 -2.46 -25.12 28.20
CA ALA A 317 -2.16 -25.58 29.57
C ALA A 317 -3.39 -26.19 30.26
N ASP A 318 -4.56 -25.57 30.11
CA ASP A 318 -5.81 -26.00 30.75
C ASP A 318 -6.77 -26.71 29.77
N GLY A 319 -6.26 -27.12 28.62
CA GLY A 319 -7.06 -27.73 27.55
C GLY A 319 -7.83 -26.71 26.69
N PRO A 320 -8.95 -27.13 26.04
CA PRO A 320 -9.82 -26.24 25.27
C PRO A 320 -10.28 -25.03 26.08
N ALA A 321 -10.17 -23.84 25.49
CA ALA A 321 -10.54 -22.59 26.14
C ALA A 321 -11.63 -21.84 25.36
N GLU A 322 -12.43 -21.10 26.10
CA GLU A 322 -13.54 -20.30 25.60
C GLU A 322 -13.66 -19.02 26.40
N VAL A 323 -13.74 -17.89 25.72
CA VAL A 323 -13.78 -16.56 26.34
C VAL A 323 -14.87 -15.73 25.67
N ALA A 324 -15.62 -14.97 26.48
CA ALA A 324 -16.58 -13.99 25.99
C ALA A 324 -15.84 -12.74 25.46
N GLY A 325 -16.37 -12.16 24.38
CA GLY A 325 -15.76 -11.04 23.65
C GLY A 325 -14.91 -11.49 22.46
N ASN A 326 -14.23 -10.52 21.87
CA ASN A 326 -13.49 -10.66 20.61
C ASN A 326 -11.97 -10.76 20.78
N THR A 327 -11.48 -10.99 22.00
CA THR A 327 -10.05 -11.27 22.27
C THR A 327 -9.89 -12.45 23.22
N LEU A 328 -8.85 -13.24 23.01
CA LEU A 328 -8.55 -14.44 23.79
C LEU A 328 -7.05 -14.50 24.10
N ALA A 329 -6.73 -14.83 25.36
CA ALA A 329 -5.37 -15.11 25.81
C ALA A 329 -5.40 -16.38 26.67
N VAL A 330 -4.74 -17.44 26.20
CA VAL A 330 -4.76 -18.75 26.86
C VAL A 330 -3.35 -19.20 27.11
N ARG A 331 -3.05 -19.60 28.35
CA ARG A 331 -1.74 -20.10 28.73
C ARG A 331 -1.40 -21.33 27.88
N ALA A 332 -0.18 -21.36 27.36
CA ALA A 332 0.26 -22.40 26.46
C ALA A 332 1.71 -22.79 26.74
N GLU A 333 2.14 -23.86 26.08
CA GLU A 333 3.53 -24.30 26.02
C GLU A 333 4.22 -23.73 24.77
N ARG A 334 5.54 -23.77 24.76
CA ARG A 334 6.32 -23.44 23.56
C ARG A 334 5.96 -24.41 22.44
N GLY A 335 5.63 -23.89 21.26
CA GLY A 335 5.26 -24.70 20.10
C GLY A 335 3.80 -25.19 20.10
N ALA A 336 2.95 -24.67 20.99
CA ALA A 336 1.52 -24.98 20.97
C ALA A 336 0.89 -24.66 19.60
N SER A 337 -0.07 -25.50 19.21
CA SER A 337 -0.82 -25.35 17.97
C SER A 337 -2.32 -25.40 18.28
N ALA A 338 -3.00 -24.29 18.01
CA ALA A 338 -4.41 -24.10 18.31
C ALA A 338 -5.21 -23.78 17.05
N ARG A 339 -6.37 -24.39 16.94
CA ARG A 339 -7.44 -24.00 16.01
C ARG A 339 -8.35 -23.01 16.73
N LEU A 340 -8.60 -21.89 16.06
CA LEU A 340 -9.47 -20.83 16.55
C LEU A 340 -10.84 -20.92 15.89
N SER A 341 -11.89 -20.61 16.66
CA SER A 341 -13.23 -20.38 16.11
C SER A 341 -13.94 -19.27 16.88
N ALA A 342 -14.95 -18.69 16.25
CA ALA A 342 -15.68 -17.54 16.75
C ALA A 342 -17.20 -17.74 16.60
N THR A 343 -17.99 -17.12 17.48
CA THR A 343 -19.44 -16.94 17.30
C THR A 343 -19.79 -15.47 17.37
N ARG A 344 -20.83 -15.09 16.61
CA ARG A 344 -21.46 -13.77 16.65
C ARG A 344 -22.70 -13.85 17.52
#